data_AF-A0A4U1HRR2-F1
#
_entry.id   AF-A0A4U1HRR2-F1
#
_cell.length_a   1.000
_cell.length_b   1.000
_cell.length_c   1.000
_cell.angle_alpha   90.00
_cell.angle_beta   90.00
_cell.angle_gamma   90.00
#
_symmetry.space_group_name_H-M   'P 1'
#
loop_
_entity.id
_entity.type
_entity.pdbx_description
1 polymer ?
#
loop_
_entity_poly.entity_id
_entity_poly.type
_entity_poly.pdbx_seq_one_letter_code
_entity_poly.pdbx_strand_id
1 'polypeptide(L)'
;MLIVDAAWTEWLNTNAGLGCTPESMVDAMVKSGFDVDYAGVQVKMAINRHKGRTDAPAEAEAAAGQISAEYVYDAIPVASGNVIRAYDRDVQVLMRVEQPQVIVFGNVLSPEECSELIERSRSKLKRSGTVNPETGGTDIIPARTSEGTWFKRCEDAFIERIDKRIASLMNWPLENGEGLQILHYKVGGEYRAHYDYFDPNTKGSAVHIQRGGQRVATLVVYLNDVPDGGETTFPEAGITVGGRQGNAVYFRYMNDQRQLDPLSLHGGAPVREGEKWVMTKWVREHRRDV
;
A
#
# COMPACT_ATOMS: atom_id res chain seq x y z
N MET A 1 8.25 19.20 -20.00
CA MET A 1 8.36 17.74 -20.01
C MET A 1 7.14 17.20 -20.72
N LEU A 2 7.31 16.40 -21.77
CA LEU A 2 6.18 15.80 -22.49
C LEU A 2 5.58 14.67 -21.64
N ILE A 3 4.26 14.54 -21.66
CA ILE A 3 3.50 13.51 -20.94
C ILE A 3 2.75 12.65 -21.96
N VAL A 4 2.56 11.36 -21.65
CA VAL A 4 1.81 10.45 -22.53
C VAL A 4 0.34 10.84 -22.53
N ASP A 5 -0.15 11.27 -23.70
CA ASP A 5 -1.56 11.57 -23.94
C ASP A 5 -2.28 10.36 -24.55
N ALA A 6 -3.54 10.55 -24.95
CA ALA A 6 -4.35 9.49 -25.54
C ALA A 6 -3.74 8.91 -26.83
N ALA A 7 -3.14 9.76 -27.67
CA ALA A 7 -2.53 9.33 -28.93
C ALA A 7 -1.27 8.49 -28.70
N TRP A 8 -0.44 8.87 -27.72
CA TRP A 8 0.72 8.08 -27.32
C TRP A 8 0.34 6.78 -26.62
N THR A 9 -0.74 6.78 -25.85
CA THR A 9 -1.28 5.57 -25.21
C THR A 9 -1.74 4.55 -26.27
N GLU A 10 -2.46 5.01 -27.29
CA GLU A 10 -2.88 4.16 -28.41
C GLU A 10 -1.68 3.63 -29.19
N TRP A 11 -0.72 4.51 -29.52
CA TRP A 11 0.51 4.12 -30.22
C TRP A 11 1.31 3.05 -29.46
N LEU A 12 1.48 3.21 -28.14
CA LEU A 12 2.18 2.26 -27.29
C LEU A 12 1.50 0.88 -27.28
N ASN A 13 0.18 0.86 -27.12
CA ASN A 13 -0.58 -0.39 -27.10
C ASN A 13 -0.55 -1.09 -28.46
N THR A 14 -0.66 -0.35 -29.58
CA THR A 14 -0.60 -0.93 -30.92
C THR A 14 0.77 -1.52 -31.23
N ASN A 15 1.87 -0.82 -30.90
CA ASN A 15 3.22 -1.31 -31.20
C ASN A 15 3.66 -2.45 -30.27
N ALA A 16 3.23 -2.45 -29.00
CA ALA A 16 3.32 -3.63 -28.14
C ALA A 16 2.52 -4.80 -28.73
N GLY A 17 1.35 -4.50 -29.29
CA GLY A 17 0.47 -5.40 -30.03
C GLY A 17 1.14 -6.12 -31.19
N LEU A 18 1.90 -5.36 -31.97
CA LEU A 18 2.64 -5.79 -33.15
C LEU A 18 3.97 -6.48 -32.83
N GLY A 19 4.36 -6.56 -31.55
CA GLY A 19 5.60 -7.21 -31.12
C GLY A 19 6.88 -6.40 -31.37
N CYS A 20 6.77 -5.07 -31.49
CA CYS A 20 7.94 -4.19 -31.58
C CYS A 20 8.85 -4.34 -30.35
N THR A 21 10.17 -4.19 -30.54
CA THR A 21 11.11 -4.34 -29.43
C THR A 21 11.02 -3.14 -28.47
N PRO A 22 11.21 -3.35 -27.15
CA PRO A 22 11.20 -2.25 -26.18
C PRO A 22 12.15 -1.11 -26.57
N GLU A 23 13.33 -1.45 -27.07
CA GLU A 23 14.36 -0.49 -27.48
C GLU A 23 13.87 0.38 -28.64
N SER A 24 13.23 -0.22 -29.65
CA SER A 24 12.69 0.51 -30.80
C SER A 24 11.56 1.47 -30.41
N MET A 25 10.76 1.08 -29.41
CA MET A 25 9.64 1.89 -28.93
C MET A 25 10.12 3.05 -28.05
N VAL A 26 11.11 2.81 -27.19
CA VAL A 26 11.75 3.86 -26.37
C VAL A 26 12.44 4.87 -27.27
N ASP A 27 13.20 4.44 -28.28
CA ASP A 27 13.86 5.33 -29.23
C ASP A 27 12.88 6.24 -29.99
N ALA A 28 11.69 5.73 -30.34
CA ALA A 28 10.66 6.52 -31.01
C ALA A 28 10.04 7.60 -30.09
N MET A 29 9.84 7.27 -28.81
CA MET A 29 9.39 8.25 -27.81
C MET A 29 10.47 9.30 -27.55
N VAL A 30 11.73 8.90 -27.37
CA VAL A 30 12.84 9.85 -27.15
C VAL A 30 13.03 10.79 -28.34
N LYS A 31 12.95 10.29 -29.59
CA LYS A 31 12.95 11.13 -30.80
C LYS A 31 11.81 12.13 -30.85
N SER A 32 10.70 11.82 -30.18
CA SER A 32 9.52 12.70 -30.07
C SER A 32 9.61 13.67 -28.88
N GLY A 33 10.71 13.65 -28.12
CA GLY A 33 11.03 14.59 -27.05
C GLY A 33 10.72 14.10 -25.63
N PHE A 34 10.40 12.82 -25.45
CA PHE A 34 10.24 12.24 -24.12
C PHE A 34 11.57 11.98 -23.43
N ASP A 35 11.57 12.08 -22.10
CA ASP A 35 12.68 11.64 -21.28
C ASP A 35 12.87 10.11 -21.40
N VAL A 36 14.13 9.65 -21.39
CA VAL A 36 14.48 8.25 -21.67
C VAL A 36 13.99 7.29 -20.58
N ASP A 37 14.05 7.70 -19.31
CA ASP A 37 13.61 6.87 -18.19
C ASP A 37 12.09 6.82 -18.16
N TYR A 38 11.43 7.96 -18.41
CA TYR A 38 9.98 8.03 -18.54
C TYR A 38 9.46 7.18 -19.72
N ALA A 39 10.09 7.26 -20.89
CA ALA A 39 9.75 6.44 -22.05
C ALA A 39 9.93 4.94 -21.76
N GLY A 40 11.02 4.56 -21.09
CA GLY A 40 11.28 3.18 -20.66
C GLY A 40 10.18 2.60 -19.79
N VAL A 41 9.66 3.39 -18.83
CA VAL A 41 8.55 2.97 -17.96
C VAL A 41 7.27 2.75 -18.78
N GLN A 42 6.92 3.68 -19.68
CA GLN A 42 5.67 3.61 -20.45
C GLN A 42 5.66 2.44 -21.45
N VAL A 43 6.79 2.19 -22.13
CA VAL A 43 6.94 1.03 -23.04
C VAL A 43 6.83 -0.29 -22.28
N LYS A 44 7.48 -0.41 -21.12
CA LYS A 44 7.41 -1.63 -20.29
C LYS A 44 5.99 -1.92 -19.81
N MET A 45 5.23 -0.87 -19.44
CA MET A 45 3.83 -1.00 -19.06
C MET A 45 2.96 -1.49 -20.24
N ALA A 46 3.14 -0.93 -21.44
CA ALA A 46 2.37 -1.33 -22.62
C ALA A 46 2.64 -2.79 -23.04
N ILE A 47 3.90 -3.24 -23.01
CA ILE A 47 4.27 -4.62 -23.35
C ILE A 47 3.69 -5.61 -22.33
N ASN A 48 3.73 -5.28 -21.04
CA ASN A 48 3.17 -6.13 -19.99
C ASN A 48 1.64 -6.25 -20.10
N ARG A 49 0.95 -5.16 -20.47
CA ARG A 49 -0.50 -5.18 -20.75
C ARG A 49 -0.85 -6.12 -21.90
N HIS A 50 -0.01 -6.18 -22.95
CA HIS A 50 -0.28 -7.03 -24.11
C HIS A 50 0.05 -8.52 -23.85
N LYS A 51 1.15 -8.83 -23.17
CA LYS A 51 1.51 -10.22 -22.79
C LYS A 51 0.48 -10.90 -21.89
N GLY A 52 -0.23 -10.14 -21.06
CA GLY A 52 -1.33 -10.67 -20.25
C GLY A 52 -2.57 -11.07 -21.05
N ARG A 53 -2.65 -10.74 -22.35
CA ARG A 53 -3.84 -10.89 -23.18
C ARG A 53 -3.79 -12.08 -24.15
N THR A 54 -2.61 -12.61 -24.46
CA THR A 54 -2.42 -13.66 -25.49
C THR A 54 -2.38 -15.10 -24.96
N ASP A 55 -2.22 -15.31 -23.64
CA ASP A 55 -1.83 -16.61 -23.09
C ASP A 55 -2.90 -17.29 -22.20
N ALA A 56 -4.18 -16.93 -22.31
CA ALA A 56 -5.25 -17.53 -21.49
C ALA A 56 -6.05 -18.62 -22.24
N PRO A 57 -6.09 -19.89 -21.76
CA PRO A 57 -7.03 -20.90 -22.23
C PRO A 57 -8.44 -20.64 -21.67
N ALA A 58 -9.46 -20.81 -22.51
CA ALA A 58 -10.86 -20.69 -22.17
C ALA A 58 -11.34 -21.95 -21.41
N GLU A 59 -11.33 -21.94 -20.08
CA GLU A 59 -12.17 -22.77 -19.19
C GLU A 59 -11.79 -22.54 -17.71
N ALA A 60 -12.19 -21.39 -17.14
CA ALA A 60 -12.20 -21.15 -15.68
C ALA A 60 -13.02 -19.89 -15.33
N GLU A 61 -14.24 -19.79 -15.86
CA GLU A 61 -15.12 -18.64 -15.69
C GLU A 61 -15.98 -18.80 -14.43
N ALA A 62 -15.37 -18.66 -13.24
CA ALA A 62 -16.15 -18.59 -11.98
C ALA A 62 -15.48 -17.86 -10.78
N ALA A 63 -14.22 -17.43 -10.83
CA ALA A 63 -13.60 -16.87 -9.61
C ALA A 63 -12.50 -15.82 -9.81
N ALA A 64 -12.40 -15.19 -10.99
CA ALA A 64 -11.48 -14.09 -11.23
C ALA A 64 -12.26 -12.80 -11.41
N GLY A 65 -12.02 -11.81 -10.55
CA GLY A 65 -12.59 -10.47 -10.67
C GLY A 65 -12.35 -9.91 -12.07
N GLN A 66 -13.43 -9.42 -12.68
CA GLN A 66 -13.41 -8.83 -14.01
C GLN A 66 -12.41 -7.65 -14.08
N ILE A 67 -11.41 -7.77 -14.93
CA ILE A 67 -10.66 -6.60 -15.42
C ILE A 67 -11.48 -6.02 -16.57
N SER A 68 -12.40 -5.07 -16.28
CA SER A 68 -12.91 -4.11 -17.28
C SER A 68 -13.84 -3.00 -16.74
N ALA A 69 -14.14 -2.92 -15.44
CA ALA A 69 -14.95 -1.82 -14.90
C ALA A 69 -14.07 -0.81 -14.12
N GLU A 70 -14.34 0.47 -14.30
CA GLU A 70 -13.83 1.55 -13.45
C GLU A 70 -14.14 1.24 -11.96
N TYR A 71 -13.21 1.56 -11.06
CA TYR A 71 -13.39 1.29 -9.64
C TYR A 71 -14.58 2.09 -9.09
N VAL A 72 -15.53 1.41 -8.46
CA VAL A 72 -16.73 2.04 -7.88
C VAL A 72 -16.50 2.31 -6.39
N TYR A 73 -16.48 3.57 -5.99
CA TYR A 73 -16.39 3.95 -4.58
C TYR A 73 -17.72 3.74 -3.86
N ASP A 74 -17.68 2.94 -2.80
CA ASP A 74 -18.78 2.67 -1.87
C ASP A 74 -18.58 3.44 -0.55
N ALA A 75 -19.43 3.21 0.45
CA ALA A 75 -19.32 3.87 1.73
C ALA A 75 -18.04 3.42 2.47
N ILE A 76 -17.25 4.38 2.95
CA ILE A 76 -16.11 4.09 3.82
C ILE A 76 -16.60 3.55 5.18
N PRO A 77 -16.03 2.47 5.72
CA PRO A 77 -16.52 1.88 6.98
C PRO A 77 -16.23 2.77 8.20
N VAL A 78 -15.27 3.69 8.11
CA VAL A 78 -14.88 4.59 9.20
C VAL A 78 -15.99 5.60 9.51
N ALA A 79 -16.38 5.68 10.79
CA ALA A 79 -17.40 6.62 11.28
C ALA A 79 -17.15 8.08 10.84
N SER A 80 -18.22 8.81 10.55
CA SER A 80 -18.18 10.23 10.17
C SER A 80 -17.86 11.16 11.35
N GLY A 81 -17.56 12.43 11.05
CA GLY A 81 -17.31 13.48 12.05
C GLY A 81 -15.83 13.80 12.23
N ASN A 82 -15.55 14.78 13.10
CA ASN A 82 -14.21 15.32 13.33
C ASN A 82 -13.47 14.64 14.49
N VAL A 83 -14.18 13.90 15.34
CA VAL A 83 -13.64 13.11 16.44
C VAL A 83 -14.34 11.76 16.48
N ILE A 84 -13.58 10.68 16.57
CA ILE A 84 -14.06 9.30 16.66
C ILE A 84 -13.63 8.72 18.01
N ARG A 85 -14.59 8.21 18.78
CA ARG A 85 -14.29 7.42 19.98
C ARG A 85 -13.82 6.02 19.55
N ALA A 86 -12.51 5.80 19.54
CA ALA A 86 -11.90 4.52 19.20
C ALA A 86 -11.55 3.76 20.49
N TYR A 87 -12.44 2.86 20.93
CA TYR A 87 -12.30 2.06 22.15
C TYR A 87 -11.98 2.88 23.42
N ASP A 88 -10.71 3.15 23.69
CA ASP A 88 -10.18 3.84 24.85
C ASP A 88 -9.76 5.30 24.58
N ARG A 89 -9.74 5.76 23.32
CA ARG A 89 -9.20 7.08 22.94
C ARG A 89 -10.10 7.86 21.98
N ASP A 90 -10.09 9.18 22.12
CA ASP A 90 -10.72 10.09 21.16
C ASP A 90 -9.68 10.46 20.08
N VAL A 91 -9.96 10.03 18.86
CA VAL A 91 -9.10 10.20 17.69
C VAL A 91 -9.64 11.33 16.83
N GLN A 92 -8.77 12.24 16.42
CA GLN A 92 -9.14 13.39 15.59
C GLN A 92 -9.13 12.99 14.12
N VAL A 93 -10.09 13.47 13.34
CA VAL A 93 -10.08 13.37 11.88
C VAL A 93 -9.55 14.69 11.33
N LEU A 94 -8.35 14.66 10.74
CA LEU A 94 -7.65 15.86 10.26
C LEU A 94 -7.95 16.15 8.78
N MET A 95 -8.15 15.10 7.98
CA MET A 95 -8.46 15.20 6.56
C MET A 95 -9.20 13.94 6.09
N ARG A 96 -10.09 14.10 5.11
CA ARG A 96 -10.67 13.01 4.33
C ARG A 96 -10.51 13.30 2.84
N VAL A 97 -10.14 12.27 2.09
CA VAL A 97 -10.24 12.22 0.64
C VAL A 97 -11.20 11.08 0.32
N GLU A 98 -12.19 11.36 -0.52
CA GLU A 98 -13.20 10.37 -0.88
C GLU A 98 -12.71 9.45 -2.01
N GLN A 99 -11.85 9.96 -2.90
CA GLN A 99 -11.33 9.23 -4.07
C GLN A 99 -9.85 9.60 -4.33
N PRO A 100 -8.89 8.72 -4.00
CA PRO A 100 -9.05 7.46 -3.27
C PRO A 100 -9.56 7.67 -1.84
N GLN A 101 -10.09 6.62 -1.22
CA GLN A 101 -10.52 6.65 0.18
C GLN A 101 -9.31 6.73 1.13
N VAL A 102 -8.95 7.95 1.55
CA VAL A 102 -7.81 8.24 2.44
C VAL A 102 -8.28 9.11 3.61
N ILE A 103 -7.89 8.77 4.82
CA ILE A 103 -8.15 9.58 6.02
C ILE A 103 -6.85 9.81 6.77
N VAL A 104 -6.61 11.07 7.17
CA VAL A 104 -5.54 11.41 8.10
C VAL A 104 -6.13 11.57 9.49
N PHE A 105 -5.62 10.79 10.44
CA PHE A 105 -6.02 10.83 11.83
C PHE A 105 -4.95 11.50 12.69
N GLY A 106 -5.41 12.28 13.67
CA GLY A 106 -4.59 12.81 14.74
C GLY A 106 -4.80 12.02 16.04
N ASN A 107 -3.75 11.93 16.86
CA ASN A 107 -3.86 11.40 18.22
C ASN A 107 -4.33 9.92 18.29
N VAL A 108 -3.91 9.07 17.36
CA VAL A 108 -4.22 7.63 17.37
C VAL A 108 -3.45 6.92 18.48
N LEU A 109 -2.15 7.23 18.61
CA LEU A 109 -1.31 6.78 19.70
C LEU A 109 -0.82 7.97 20.51
N SER A 110 -0.61 7.75 21.82
CA SER A 110 0.10 8.70 22.67
C SER A 110 1.61 8.67 22.39
N PRO A 111 2.35 9.76 22.70
CA PRO A 111 3.82 9.76 22.64
C PRO A 111 4.44 8.59 23.42
N GLU A 112 3.88 8.23 24.57
CA GLU A 112 4.36 7.14 25.41
C GLU A 112 4.16 5.77 24.74
N GLU A 113 2.99 5.54 24.12
CA GLU A 113 2.73 4.31 23.35
C GLU A 113 3.64 4.22 22.12
N CYS A 114 3.91 5.35 21.47
CA CYS A 114 4.85 5.41 20.36
C CYS A 114 6.27 5.04 20.79
N SER A 115 6.78 5.65 21.88
CA SER A 115 8.10 5.35 22.43
C SER A 115 8.22 3.89 22.88
N GLU A 116 7.19 3.34 23.54
CA GLU A 116 7.17 1.94 23.98
C GLU A 116 7.24 0.96 22.80
N LEU A 117 6.48 1.22 21.71
CA LEU A 117 6.55 0.40 20.50
C LEU A 117 7.94 0.44 19.86
N ILE A 118 8.58 1.61 19.79
CA ILE A 118 9.94 1.74 19.27
C ILE A 118 10.90 0.93 20.14
N GLU A 119 10.87 1.11 21.45
CA GLU A 119 11.81 0.48 22.38
C GLU A 119 11.72 -1.05 22.33
N ARG A 120 10.49 -1.60 22.37
CA ARG A 120 10.25 -3.05 22.24
C ARG A 120 10.69 -3.63 20.90
N SER A 121 10.85 -2.78 19.88
CA SER A 121 11.22 -3.20 18.53
C SER A 121 12.72 -3.20 18.28
N ARG A 122 13.51 -2.38 18.98
CA ARG A 122 14.94 -2.16 18.70
C ARG A 122 15.75 -3.46 18.63
N SER A 123 15.50 -4.39 19.56
CA SER A 123 16.22 -5.68 19.62
C SER A 123 15.72 -6.73 18.63
N LYS A 124 14.57 -6.51 17.97
CA LYS A 124 13.91 -7.47 17.08
C LYS A 124 14.00 -7.11 15.59
N LEU A 125 14.61 -5.98 15.25
CA LEU A 125 14.68 -5.46 13.88
C LEU A 125 15.53 -6.37 12.97
N LYS A 126 14.96 -6.69 11.80
CA LYS A 126 15.66 -7.37 10.70
C LYS A 126 15.31 -6.69 9.38
N ARG A 127 16.10 -6.93 8.32
CA ARG A 127 15.77 -6.41 6.99
C ARG A 127 14.35 -6.82 6.58
N SER A 128 13.51 -5.87 6.18
CA SER A 128 12.14 -6.17 5.75
C SER A 128 12.12 -6.78 4.35
N GLY A 129 11.22 -7.74 4.13
CA GLY A 129 10.99 -8.32 2.81
C GLY A 129 9.62 -7.95 2.20
N THR A 130 9.37 -8.46 1.00
CA THR A 130 8.13 -8.35 0.23
C THR A 130 7.65 -9.74 -0.19
N VAL A 131 6.39 -9.88 -0.59
CA VAL A 131 5.88 -11.16 -1.08
C VAL A 131 6.49 -11.46 -2.46
N ASN A 132 7.08 -12.65 -2.59
CA ASN A 132 7.56 -13.16 -3.87
C ASN A 132 6.35 -13.50 -4.78
N PRO A 133 6.27 -12.97 -6.00
CA PRO A 133 5.12 -13.16 -6.88
C PRO A 133 4.96 -14.58 -7.44
N GLU A 134 6.02 -15.38 -7.44
CA GLU A 134 6.01 -16.76 -7.94
C GLU A 134 5.73 -17.78 -6.82
N THR A 135 6.42 -17.63 -5.69
CA THR A 135 6.43 -18.63 -4.61
C THR A 135 5.52 -18.28 -3.43
N GLY A 136 5.16 -17.01 -3.28
CA GLY A 136 4.48 -16.50 -2.08
C GLY A 136 5.39 -16.39 -0.85
N GLY A 137 6.69 -16.69 -0.99
CA GLY A 137 7.70 -16.51 0.06
C GLY A 137 8.02 -15.04 0.36
N THR A 138 9.01 -14.80 1.23
CA THR A 138 9.49 -13.45 1.55
C THR A 138 10.84 -13.19 0.88
N ASP A 139 10.89 -12.17 0.02
CA ASP A 139 12.12 -11.73 -0.65
C ASP A 139 12.63 -10.40 -0.08
N ILE A 140 13.95 -10.25 0.04
CA ILE A 140 14.57 -8.97 0.33
C ILE A 140 14.90 -8.30 -1.01
N ILE A 141 14.22 -7.17 -1.31
CA ILE A 141 14.41 -6.44 -2.57
C ILE A 141 15.04 -5.05 -2.34
N PRO A 142 15.81 -4.51 -3.31
CA PRO A 142 16.38 -3.16 -3.19
C PRO A 142 15.33 -2.04 -3.04
N ALA A 143 14.14 -2.24 -3.60
CA ALA A 143 13.05 -1.25 -3.58
C ALA A 143 12.43 -1.01 -2.18
N ARG A 144 12.77 -1.84 -1.19
CA ARG A 144 12.36 -1.68 0.22
C ARG A 144 13.59 -1.70 1.11
N THR A 145 13.90 -0.56 1.71
CA THR A 145 15.12 -0.43 2.52
C THR A 145 14.92 -0.35 4.02
N SER A 146 13.72 -0.66 4.50
CA SER A 146 13.41 -0.68 5.93
C SER A 146 14.02 -1.88 6.66
N GLU A 147 14.28 -1.68 7.94
CA GLU A 147 14.31 -2.75 8.93
C GLU A 147 12.92 -2.87 9.54
N GLY A 148 12.50 -4.05 9.96
CA GLY A 148 11.21 -4.24 10.58
C GLY A 148 11.13 -5.44 11.50
N THR A 149 10.07 -5.44 12.30
CA THR A 149 9.69 -6.53 13.18
C THR A 149 8.18 -6.62 13.29
N TRP A 150 7.70 -7.64 13.99
CA TRP A 150 6.28 -7.90 14.15
C TRP A 150 5.94 -8.18 15.61
N PHE A 151 4.82 -7.62 16.06
CA PHE A 151 4.09 -8.10 17.22
C PHE A 151 2.90 -8.92 16.74
N LYS A 152 2.68 -10.08 17.35
CA LYS A 152 1.47 -10.87 17.07
C LYS A 152 0.23 -10.07 17.49
N ARG A 153 -0.89 -10.34 16.82
CA ARG A 153 -2.19 -9.76 17.23
C ARG A 153 -2.45 -10.15 18.69
N CYS A 154 -2.75 -9.16 19.51
CA CYS A 154 -2.96 -9.32 20.96
C CYS A 154 -1.82 -10.06 21.67
N GLU A 155 -0.56 -9.84 21.27
CA GLU A 155 0.62 -10.53 21.85
C GLU A 155 0.70 -10.39 23.38
N ASP A 156 0.34 -9.21 23.90
CA ASP A 156 0.18 -8.94 25.32
C ASP A 156 -0.88 -7.86 25.55
N ALA A 157 -1.14 -7.48 26.81
CA ALA A 157 -2.15 -6.48 27.16
C ALA A 157 -1.90 -5.08 26.57
N PHE A 158 -0.64 -4.73 26.28
CA PHE A 158 -0.29 -3.46 25.67
C PHE A 158 -0.65 -3.48 24.17
N ILE A 159 -0.25 -4.53 23.46
CA ILE A 159 -0.54 -4.73 22.04
C ILE A 159 -2.04 -4.93 21.82
N GLU A 160 -2.72 -5.69 22.69
CA GLU A 160 -4.17 -5.91 22.62
C GLU A 160 -4.97 -4.61 22.72
N ARG A 161 -4.57 -3.69 23.61
CA ARG A 161 -5.23 -2.39 23.74
C ARG A 161 -5.13 -1.57 22.44
N ILE A 162 -3.95 -1.57 21.82
CA ILE A 162 -3.73 -0.90 20.53
C ILE A 162 -4.55 -1.58 19.43
N ASP A 163 -4.57 -2.92 19.38
CA ASP A 163 -5.36 -3.68 18.40
C ASP A 163 -6.87 -3.37 18.52
N LYS A 164 -7.41 -3.32 19.74
CA LYS A 164 -8.82 -2.95 19.99
C LYS A 164 -9.13 -1.53 19.56
N ARG A 165 -8.24 -0.58 19.84
CA ARG A 165 -8.37 0.81 19.37
C ARG A 165 -8.38 0.89 17.85
N ILE A 166 -7.44 0.22 17.17
CA ILE A 166 -7.34 0.24 15.71
C ILE A 166 -8.56 -0.44 15.06
N ALA A 167 -9.00 -1.59 15.59
CA ALA A 167 -10.21 -2.28 15.11
C ALA A 167 -11.45 -1.38 15.23
N SER A 168 -11.62 -0.71 16.38
CA SER A 168 -12.69 0.27 16.59
C SER A 168 -12.60 1.48 15.66
N LEU A 169 -11.39 1.99 15.38
CA LEU A 169 -11.17 3.16 14.52
C LEU A 169 -11.44 2.85 13.04
N MET A 170 -10.92 1.71 12.55
CA MET A 170 -11.11 1.25 11.17
C MET A 170 -12.51 0.68 10.94
N ASN A 171 -13.30 0.53 12.02
CA ASN A 171 -14.60 -0.14 12.02
C ASN A 171 -14.54 -1.53 11.36
N TRP A 172 -13.58 -2.34 11.78
CA TRP A 172 -13.32 -3.65 11.22
C TRP A 172 -13.06 -4.67 12.33
N PRO A 173 -13.53 -5.93 12.21
CA PRO A 173 -13.36 -6.92 13.29
C PRO A 173 -11.89 -7.13 13.66
N LEU A 174 -11.60 -7.27 14.96
CA LEU A 174 -10.25 -7.41 15.47
C LEU A 174 -9.54 -8.64 14.88
N GLU A 175 -10.28 -9.73 14.71
CA GLU A 175 -9.79 -11.02 14.22
C GLU A 175 -9.38 -11.00 12.74
N ASN A 176 -9.80 -9.96 12.01
CA ASN A 176 -9.41 -9.73 10.63
C ASN A 176 -8.09 -8.96 10.53
N GLY A 177 -7.57 -8.41 11.62
CA GLY A 177 -6.30 -7.70 11.64
C GLY A 177 -5.09 -8.65 11.58
N GLU A 178 -4.08 -8.30 10.78
CA GLU A 178 -2.74 -8.90 10.90
C GLU A 178 -2.02 -8.43 12.17
N GLY A 179 -0.84 -8.98 12.46
CA GLY A 179 0.01 -8.46 13.55
C GLY A 179 0.47 -7.03 13.26
N LEU A 180 0.95 -6.32 14.28
CA LEU A 180 1.51 -4.98 14.11
C LEU A 180 2.90 -5.09 13.51
N GLN A 181 3.09 -4.55 12.31
CA GLN A 181 4.41 -4.46 11.71
C GLN A 181 5.06 -3.14 12.10
N ILE A 182 6.22 -3.17 12.75
CA ILE A 182 7.02 -1.98 13.01
C ILE A 182 8.12 -1.88 11.97
N LEU A 183 8.31 -0.69 11.42
CA LEU A 183 9.31 -0.41 10.40
C LEU A 183 10.16 0.78 10.81
N HIS A 184 11.45 0.69 10.52
CA HIS A 184 12.46 1.71 10.78
C HIS A 184 13.22 2.03 9.49
N TYR A 185 13.28 3.33 9.16
CA TYR A 185 14.00 3.89 8.03
C TYR A 185 15.01 4.91 8.53
N LYS A 186 16.29 4.71 8.18
CA LYS A 186 17.35 5.71 8.35
C LYS A 186 17.33 6.71 7.18
N VAL A 187 18.15 7.76 7.25
CA VAL A 187 18.38 8.67 6.12
C VAL A 187 18.65 7.91 4.82
N GLY A 188 17.99 8.32 3.74
CA GLY A 188 17.97 7.68 2.43
C GLY A 188 17.06 6.46 2.33
N GLY A 189 16.52 5.96 3.44
CA GLY A 189 15.63 4.82 3.46
C GLY A 189 14.27 5.16 2.85
N GLU A 190 13.78 4.31 1.94
CA GLU A 190 12.52 4.47 1.23
C GLU A 190 11.74 3.16 1.11
N TYR A 191 10.50 3.27 0.64
CA TYR A 191 9.78 2.16 0.05
C TYR A 191 9.08 2.66 -1.21
N ARG A 192 9.49 2.13 -2.38
CA ARG A 192 8.91 2.51 -3.66
C ARG A 192 7.41 2.23 -3.71
N ALA A 193 6.74 2.93 -4.61
CA ALA A 193 5.30 2.82 -4.82
C ALA A 193 4.87 1.36 -5.05
N HIS A 194 3.89 0.91 -4.27
CA HIS A 194 3.37 -0.46 -4.29
C HIS A 194 1.90 -0.47 -3.83
N TYR A 195 1.27 -1.64 -3.97
CA TYR A 195 -0.02 -1.93 -3.40
C TYR A 195 0.13 -2.82 -2.17
N ASP A 196 -0.73 -2.60 -1.18
CA ASP A 196 -0.78 -3.44 0.01
C ASP A 196 -1.63 -4.70 -0.19
N TYR A 197 -2.60 -4.65 -1.11
CA TYR A 197 -3.34 -5.82 -1.53
C TYR A 197 -2.45 -6.81 -2.28
N PHE A 198 -2.86 -8.07 -2.27
CA PHE A 198 -2.22 -9.11 -3.06
C PHE A 198 -2.73 -9.08 -4.50
N ASP A 199 -1.83 -9.00 -5.48
CA ASP A 199 -2.24 -8.97 -6.90
C ASP A 199 -2.90 -10.30 -7.29
N PRO A 200 -4.21 -10.30 -7.65
CA PRO A 200 -4.94 -11.52 -7.97
C PRO A 200 -4.38 -12.27 -9.20
N ASN A 201 -3.58 -11.61 -10.02
CA ASN A 201 -2.98 -12.19 -11.23
C ASN A 201 -1.64 -12.90 -10.97
N THR A 202 -1.15 -12.91 -9.72
CA THR A 202 0.13 -13.52 -9.37
C THR A 202 -0.06 -14.82 -8.58
N LYS A 203 0.66 -15.88 -8.96
CA LYS A 203 0.55 -17.19 -8.32
C LYS A 203 0.88 -17.15 -6.83
N GLY A 204 1.90 -16.39 -6.45
CA GLY A 204 2.32 -16.23 -5.06
C GLY A 204 1.27 -15.57 -4.17
N SER A 205 0.42 -14.70 -4.74
CA SER A 205 -0.65 -14.02 -4.01
C SER A 205 -1.77 -14.97 -3.59
N ALA A 206 -2.07 -15.98 -4.41
CA ALA A 206 -3.13 -16.96 -4.10
C ALA A 206 -2.90 -17.65 -2.75
N VAL A 207 -1.64 -17.93 -2.39
CA VAL A 207 -1.27 -18.54 -1.10
C VAL A 207 -1.65 -17.65 0.08
N HIS A 208 -1.47 -16.33 -0.05
CA HIS A 208 -1.80 -15.39 1.01
C HIS A 208 -3.30 -15.14 1.11
N ILE A 209 -4.01 -15.13 -0.01
CA ILE A 209 -5.48 -14.91 -0.04
C ILE A 209 -6.23 -16.06 0.64
N GLN A 210 -5.72 -17.29 0.59
CA GLN A 210 -6.32 -18.43 1.29
C GLN A 210 -6.44 -18.24 2.82
N ARG A 211 -5.61 -17.35 3.41
CA ARG A 211 -5.57 -17.11 4.86
C ARG A 211 -6.12 -15.73 5.20
N GLY A 212 -7.44 -15.65 5.35
CA GLY A 212 -8.16 -14.42 5.70
C GLY A 212 -8.67 -13.60 4.52
N GLY A 213 -8.58 -14.11 3.28
CA GLY A 213 -9.04 -13.40 2.09
C GLY A 213 -8.05 -12.32 1.63
N GLN A 214 -8.55 -11.29 0.96
CA GLN A 214 -7.74 -10.16 0.49
C GLN A 214 -7.46 -9.16 1.63
N ARG A 215 -6.39 -8.36 1.54
CA ARG A 215 -6.26 -7.16 2.40
C ARG A 215 -7.21 -6.09 1.87
N VAL A 216 -7.91 -5.37 2.75
CA VAL A 216 -8.95 -4.43 2.32
C VAL A 216 -8.62 -2.98 2.62
N ALA A 217 -7.82 -2.74 3.66
CA ALA A 217 -7.39 -1.42 4.08
C ALA A 217 -6.11 -1.50 4.91
N THR A 218 -5.44 -0.36 5.05
CA THR A 218 -4.22 -0.20 5.82
C THR A 218 -4.33 1.01 6.74
N LEU A 219 -3.74 0.90 7.93
CA LEU A 219 -3.44 2.04 8.81
C LEU A 219 -1.93 2.11 9.03
N VAL A 220 -1.31 3.22 8.67
CA VAL A 220 0.09 3.53 8.97
C VAL A 220 0.12 4.61 10.04
N VAL A 221 0.66 4.29 11.22
CA VAL A 221 0.84 5.21 12.34
C VAL A 221 2.30 5.64 12.41
N TYR A 222 2.57 6.94 12.50
CA TYR A 222 3.91 7.47 12.69
C TYR A 222 4.27 7.44 14.18
N LEU A 223 5.41 6.82 14.51
CA LEU A 223 5.83 6.62 15.90
C LEU A 223 6.80 7.71 16.38
N ASN A 224 7.30 8.54 15.48
CA ASN A 224 8.11 9.71 15.80
C ASN A 224 7.89 10.80 14.74
N ASP A 225 8.30 12.02 15.07
CA ASP A 225 8.38 13.10 14.08
C ASP A 225 9.62 12.91 13.21
N VAL A 226 9.44 13.13 11.90
CA VAL A 226 10.51 13.14 10.91
C VAL A 226 10.75 14.59 10.48
N PRO A 227 11.94 15.17 10.72
CA PRO A 227 12.20 16.57 10.39
C PRO A 227 12.05 16.90 8.90
N ASP A 228 12.55 16.04 8.00
CA ASP A 228 12.42 16.19 6.54
C ASP A 228 12.41 14.83 5.82
N GLY A 229 11.56 14.71 4.81
CA GLY A 229 11.30 13.50 4.04
C GLY A 229 10.42 12.49 4.79
N GLY A 230 10.44 11.24 4.33
CA GLY A 230 9.72 10.15 4.99
C GLY A 230 8.19 10.22 4.89
N GLU A 231 7.63 11.03 3.99
CA GLU A 231 6.19 11.14 3.78
C GLU A 231 5.60 9.82 3.28
N THR A 232 4.29 9.62 3.50
CA THR A 232 3.53 8.59 2.78
C THR A 232 2.91 9.24 1.56
N THR A 233 3.27 8.76 0.36
CA THR A 233 2.86 9.35 -0.92
C THR A 233 1.87 8.46 -1.63
N PHE A 234 0.89 9.05 -2.31
CA PHE A 234 -0.03 8.41 -3.25
C PHE A 234 0.15 9.10 -4.60
N PRO A 235 1.12 8.66 -5.44
CA PRO A 235 1.54 9.42 -6.61
C PRO A 235 0.42 9.63 -7.64
N GLU A 236 -0.38 8.60 -7.91
CA GLU A 236 -1.48 8.68 -8.89
C GLU A 236 -2.61 9.61 -8.43
N ALA A 237 -2.78 9.77 -7.11
CA ALA A 237 -3.77 10.66 -6.52
C ALA A 237 -3.22 12.07 -6.24
N GLY A 238 -1.91 12.29 -6.38
CA GLY A 238 -1.26 13.56 -6.02
C GLY A 238 -1.33 13.89 -4.52
N ILE A 239 -1.45 12.89 -3.65
CA ILE A 239 -1.56 13.09 -2.19
C ILE A 239 -0.22 12.78 -1.53
N THR A 240 0.19 13.63 -0.58
CA THR A 240 1.35 13.40 0.27
C THR A 240 0.98 13.68 1.72
N VAL A 241 1.26 12.73 2.61
CA VAL A 241 1.01 12.84 4.05
C VAL A 241 2.32 12.90 4.80
N GLY A 242 2.58 14.05 5.43
CA GLY A 242 3.71 14.24 6.34
C GLY A 242 3.50 13.50 7.66
N GLY A 243 4.54 12.79 8.11
CA GLY A 243 4.48 12.03 9.35
C GLY A 243 4.59 12.91 10.59
N ARG A 244 3.66 12.72 11.54
CA ARG A 244 3.70 13.35 12.87
C ARG A 244 3.47 12.31 13.93
N GLN A 245 4.25 12.33 15.01
CA GLN A 245 4.16 11.32 16.06
C GLN A 245 2.72 11.13 16.56
N GLY A 246 2.27 9.89 16.64
CA GLY A 246 0.93 9.51 17.10
C GLY A 246 -0.18 9.70 16.07
N ASN A 247 0.08 10.38 14.95
CA ASN A 247 -0.86 10.52 13.85
C ASN A 247 -0.78 9.30 12.92
N ALA A 248 -1.82 9.14 12.10
CA ALA A 248 -1.90 8.01 11.19
C ALA A 248 -2.51 8.40 9.84
N VAL A 249 -2.19 7.64 8.81
CA VAL A 249 -2.90 7.62 7.53
C VAL A 249 -3.60 6.28 7.37
N TYR A 250 -4.90 6.34 7.15
CA TYR A 250 -5.73 5.20 6.76
C TYR A 250 -6.04 5.30 5.28
N PHE A 251 -6.04 4.18 4.59
CA PHE A 251 -6.54 4.11 3.22
C PHE A 251 -7.17 2.75 2.94
N ARG A 252 -8.28 2.76 2.19
CA ARG A 252 -9.05 1.58 1.79
C ARG A 252 -8.92 1.38 0.29
N TYR A 253 -8.83 0.12 -0.11
CA TYR A 253 -8.55 -0.25 -1.49
C TYR A 253 -9.31 -1.47 -1.97
N MET A 254 -10.23 -2.02 -1.17
CA MET A 254 -11.19 -3.02 -1.65
C MET A 254 -12.61 -2.57 -1.32
N ASN A 255 -13.45 -2.45 -2.34
CA ASN A 255 -14.87 -2.15 -2.17
C ASN A 255 -15.69 -3.43 -1.91
N ASP A 256 -16.99 -3.28 -1.68
CA ASP A 256 -17.93 -4.37 -1.42
C ASP A 256 -18.14 -5.28 -2.64
N GLN A 257 -17.80 -4.80 -3.84
CA GLN A 257 -17.78 -5.58 -5.08
C GLN A 257 -16.45 -6.34 -5.29
N ARG A 258 -15.54 -6.27 -4.31
CA ARG A 258 -14.20 -6.86 -4.34
C ARG A 258 -13.31 -6.34 -5.48
N GLN A 259 -13.62 -5.16 -6.00
CA GLN A 259 -12.71 -4.43 -6.89
C GLN A 259 -11.56 -3.86 -6.06
N LEU A 260 -10.41 -3.65 -6.71
CA LEU A 260 -9.20 -3.08 -6.09
C LEU A 260 -8.95 -1.68 -6.63
N ASP A 261 -8.70 -0.72 -5.74
CA ASP A 261 -8.53 0.70 -6.13
C ASP A 261 -7.11 0.96 -6.66
N PRO A 262 -6.92 1.29 -7.95
CA PRO A 262 -5.61 1.62 -8.49
C PRO A 262 -5.04 2.95 -7.94
N LEU A 263 -5.88 3.86 -7.44
CA LEU A 263 -5.42 5.12 -6.84
C LEU A 263 -4.85 4.93 -5.43
N SER A 264 -4.93 3.71 -4.87
CA SER A 264 -4.30 3.37 -3.59
C SER A 264 -2.81 3.03 -3.72
N LEU A 265 -2.22 3.16 -4.93
CA LEU A 265 -0.78 3.00 -5.12
C LEU A 265 -0.08 3.99 -4.20
N HIS A 266 0.81 3.50 -3.33
CA HIS A 266 1.44 4.34 -2.33
C HIS A 266 2.88 3.94 -2.02
N GLY A 267 3.65 4.86 -1.48
CA GLY A 267 5.05 4.64 -1.11
C GLY A 267 5.46 5.42 0.14
N GLY A 268 6.68 5.13 0.61
CA GLY A 268 7.36 5.93 1.62
C GLY A 268 8.49 6.70 0.97
N ALA A 269 8.38 8.02 0.92
CA ALA A 269 9.42 8.89 0.38
C ALA A 269 10.74 8.73 1.18
N PRO A 270 11.91 8.97 0.56
CA PRO A 270 13.19 8.91 1.26
C PRO A 270 13.22 9.81 2.49
N VAL A 271 13.71 9.30 3.61
CA VAL A 271 14.03 10.14 4.79
C VAL A 271 15.23 11.03 4.44
N ARG A 272 15.10 12.34 4.61
CA ARG A 272 16.19 13.29 4.33
C ARG A 272 16.91 13.71 5.60
N GLU A 273 16.18 13.84 6.71
CA GLU A 273 16.74 14.18 8.02
C GLU A 273 16.13 13.30 9.13
N GLY A 274 16.95 12.90 10.10
CA GLY A 274 16.53 12.08 11.24
C GLY A 274 16.33 10.59 10.91
N GLU A 275 15.28 10.00 11.48
CA GLU A 275 14.86 8.62 11.28
C GLU A 275 13.33 8.55 11.24
N LYS A 276 12.76 7.55 10.56
CA LYS A 276 11.32 7.32 10.51
C LYS A 276 10.99 5.96 11.11
N TRP A 277 10.12 5.97 12.11
CA TRP A 277 9.48 4.80 12.69
C TRP A 277 7.99 4.82 12.39
N VAL A 278 7.48 3.71 11.86
CA VAL A 278 6.04 3.54 11.63
C VAL A 278 5.55 2.19 12.12
N MET A 279 4.30 2.15 12.56
CA MET A 279 3.54 0.93 12.78
C MET A 279 2.50 0.79 11.68
N THR A 280 2.47 -0.37 11.02
CA THR A 280 1.51 -0.68 9.98
C THR A 280 0.56 -1.78 10.46
N LYS A 281 -0.74 -1.54 10.29
CA LYS A 281 -1.79 -2.52 10.47
C LYS A 281 -2.48 -2.77 9.13
N TRP A 282 -2.45 -4.02 8.70
CA TRP A 282 -3.28 -4.52 7.61
C TRP A 282 -4.53 -5.21 8.15
N VAL A 283 -5.66 -5.00 7.50
CA VAL A 283 -6.91 -5.71 7.79
C VAL A 283 -7.36 -6.53 6.59
N ARG A 284 -7.95 -7.69 6.88
CA ARG A 284 -8.30 -8.73 5.90
C ARG A 284 -9.81 -8.81 5.69
N GLU A 285 -10.23 -9.29 4.53
CA GLU A 285 -11.65 -9.50 4.18
C GLU A 285 -12.35 -10.43 5.18
N HIS A 286 -11.66 -11.48 5.62
CA HIS A 286 -12.17 -12.48 6.54
C HIS A 286 -11.27 -12.63 7.77
N ARG A 287 -11.81 -13.31 8.78
CA ARG A 287 -11.07 -13.72 9.95
C ARG A 287 -9.78 -14.43 9.55
N ARG A 288 -8.66 -14.03 10.16
CA ARG A 288 -7.36 -14.66 9.97
C ARG A 288 -6.96 -15.31 11.29
N ASP A 289 -7.11 -16.63 11.37
CA ASP A 289 -6.55 -17.40 12.47
C ASP A 289 -5.02 -17.36 12.40
N VAL A 290 -4.40 -17.17 13.57
CA VAL A 290 -2.95 -16.93 13.74
C VAL A 290 -2.18 -18.24 13.63
#